data_AF-A0A6I3XQ99-F1
#
_entry.id   AF-A0A6I3XQ99-F1
#
_cell.length_a   1.000
_cell.length_b   1.000
_cell.length_c   1.000
_cell.angle_alpha   90.00
_cell.angle_beta   90.00
_cell.angle_gamma   90.00
#
_symmetry.space_group_name_H-M   'P 1'
#
loop_
_entity.id
_entity.type
_entity.pdbx_description
1 polymer ?
#
loop_
_entity_poly.entity_id
_entity_poly.type
_entity_poly.pdbx_seq_one_letter_code
_entity_poly.pdbx_strand_id
1 'polypeptide(L)'
;MNVSELLLDVARLLGKEVELQGIFVLVGEDGYLVDTIDARDERSGAVRIDIPEILDVVTENVPPSAGSKYHYLDPATITGRLLKCEEGDAFGYRISDVDKFIIDKSGHVITVRRNSAPS
;
A
#
# COMPACT_ATOMS: atom_id res chain seq x y z
N MET A 1 -2.76 -8.13 9.75
CA MET A 1 -3.28 -7.07 10.66
C MET A 1 -3.84 -5.96 9.80
N ASN A 2 -4.75 -5.13 10.30
CA ASN A 2 -5.25 -3.96 9.58
C ASN A 2 -4.43 -2.69 9.87
N VAL A 3 -4.77 -1.58 9.22
CA VAL A 3 -4.01 -0.32 9.33
C VAL A 3 -4.08 0.25 10.74
N SER A 4 -5.27 0.26 11.34
CA SER A 4 -5.46 0.78 12.70
C SER A 4 -4.69 -0.04 13.74
N GLU A 5 -4.71 -1.37 13.65
CA GLU A 5 -3.96 -2.27 14.52
C GLU A 5 -2.45 -2.02 14.42
N LEU A 6 -1.94 -1.85 13.19
CA LEU A 6 -0.53 -1.54 12.98
C LEU A 6 -0.13 -0.22 13.65
N LEU A 7 -0.97 0.83 13.53
CA LEU A 7 -0.68 2.14 14.11
C LEU A 7 -0.68 2.12 15.65
N LEU A 8 -1.50 1.26 16.27
CA LEU A 8 -1.51 1.08 17.73
C LEU A 8 -0.24 0.39 18.25
N ASP A 9 0.35 -0.53 17.47
CA ASP A 9 1.55 -1.29 17.86
C ASP A 9 2.83 -0.85 17.11
N VAL A 10 2.80 0.30 16.44
CA VAL A 10 3.84 0.73 15.49
C VAL A 10 5.25 0.76 16.09
N ALA A 11 5.38 1.19 17.35
CA ALA A 11 6.68 1.23 18.03
C ALA A 11 7.35 -0.14 18.15
N ARG A 12 6.56 -1.23 18.20
CA ARG A 12 7.06 -2.61 18.28
C ARG A 12 7.31 -3.23 16.90
N LEU A 13 6.61 -2.73 15.89
CA LEU A 13 6.63 -3.26 14.52
C LEU A 13 7.64 -2.54 13.62
N LEU A 14 8.08 -1.34 13.99
CA LEU A 14 9.02 -0.55 13.21
C LEU A 14 10.29 -1.33 12.89
N GLY A 15 10.67 -1.34 11.62
CA GLY A 15 11.83 -2.05 11.09
C GLY A 15 11.62 -3.56 10.87
N LYS A 16 10.43 -4.10 11.18
CA LYS A 16 10.08 -5.51 10.98
C LYS A 16 9.26 -5.70 9.71
N GLU A 17 9.25 -6.92 9.22
CA GLU A 17 8.29 -7.37 8.23
C GLU A 17 6.90 -7.47 8.87
N VAL A 18 5.90 -6.97 8.16
CA VAL A 18 4.49 -6.99 8.56
C VAL A 18 3.63 -7.37 7.37
N GLU A 19 2.51 -8.05 7.65
CA GLU A 19 1.44 -8.27 6.68
C GLU A 19 0.26 -7.36 7.04
N LEU A 20 -0.02 -6.39 6.17
CA LEU A 20 -0.99 -5.35 6.34
C LEU A 20 -2.16 -5.53 5.37
N GLN A 21 -3.38 -5.40 5.89
CA GLN A 21 -4.62 -5.48 5.14
C GLN A 21 -5.36 -4.15 5.22
N GLY A 22 -6.00 -3.75 4.12
CA GLY A 22 -6.78 -2.51 4.06
C GLY A 22 -7.35 -2.26 2.68
N ILE A 23 -7.83 -1.04 2.45
CA ILE A 23 -8.21 -0.56 1.12
C ILE A 23 -7.00 0.11 0.49
N PHE A 24 -6.53 -0.45 -0.63
CA PHE A 24 -5.50 0.16 -1.45
C PHE A 24 -6.08 1.33 -2.22
N VAL A 25 -5.46 2.49 -2.03
CA VAL A 25 -5.78 3.73 -2.73
C VAL A 25 -4.58 4.10 -3.59
N LEU A 26 -4.83 4.39 -4.86
CA LEU A 26 -3.83 4.95 -5.77
C LEU A 26 -4.37 6.23 -6.41
N VAL A 27 -3.66 7.34 -6.24
CA VAL A 27 -3.99 8.65 -6.84
C VAL A 27 -2.73 9.22 -7.48
N GLY A 28 -2.72 9.36 -8.81
CA GLY A 28 -1.47 9.61 -9.52
C GLY A 28 -0.45 8.50 -9.22
N GLU A 29 0.69 8.90 -8.67
CA GLU A 29 1.79 7.99 -8.29
C GLU A 29 1.80 7.67 -6.78
N ASP A 30 0.88 8.24 -6.00
CA ASP A 30 0.78 8.00 -4.55
C ASP A 30 -0.08 6.77 -4.27
N GLY A 31 0.55 5.65 -3.91
CA GLY A 31 -0.10 4.43 -3.45
C GLY A 31 -0.02 4.24 -1.93
N TYR A 32 -1.13 3.93 -1.28
CA TYR A 32 -1.20 3.75 0.17
C TYR A 32 -2.37 2.86 0.60
N LEU A 33 -2.30 2.35 1.83
CA LEU A 33 -3.35 1.59 2.48
C LEU A 33 -4.05 2.43 3.54
N VAL A 34 -5.38 2.33 3.56
CA VAL A 34 -6.25 2.87 4.62
C VAL A 34 -7.10 1.74 5.20
N ASP A 35 -7.64 1.95 6.38
CA ASP A 35 -8.43 0.91 7.06
C ASP A 35 -9.80 0.69 6.40
N THR A 36 -10.40 1.77 5.88
CA THR A 36 -11.74 1.74 5.27
C THR A 36 -11.82 2.68 4.07
N ILE A 37 -12.82 2.45 3.21
CA ILE A 37 -13.07 3.30 2.02
C ILE A 37 -13.41 4.76 2.37
N ASP A 38 -13.94 5.00 3.57
CA ASP A 38 -14.27 6.34 4.06
C ASP A 38 -13.01 7.13 4.42
N ALA A 39 -11.95 6.44 4.84
CA ALA A 39 -10.65 7.03 5.15
C ALA A 39 -9.76 7.25 3.90
N ARG A 40 -10.27 7.03 2.68
CA ARG A 40 -9.48 7.07 1.43
C ARG A 40 -8.73 8.38 1.15
N ASP A 41 -9.11 9.49 1.78
CA ASP A 41 -8.42 10.78 1.63
C ASP A 41 -7.55 11.13 2.87
N GLU A 42 -7.54 10.28 3.91
CA GLU A 42 -6.86 10.52 5.19
C GLU A 42 -5.41 9.99 5.19
N ARG A 43 -4.48 10.76 4.62
CA ARG A 43 -3.07 10.35 4.50
C ARG A 43 -2.35 10.18 5.85
N SER A 44 -2.73 10.93 6.88
CA SER A 44 -2.11 10.87 8.22
C SER A 44 -2.37 9.55 8.94
N GLY A 45 -3.52 8.92 8.67
CA GLY A 45 -3.90 7.60 9.19
C GLY A 45 -3.60 6.46 8.22
N ALA A 46 -2.97 6.77 7.07
CA ALA A 46 -2.64 5.80 6.05
C ALA A 46 -1.19 5.30 6.18
N VAL A 47 -0.91 4.17 5.52
CA VAL A 47 0.44 3.64 5.36
C VAL A 47 0.81 3.67 3.88
N ARG A 48 1.85 4.42 3.53
CA ARG A 48 2.33 4.54 2.15
C ARG A 48 2.93 3.23 1.68
N ILE A 49 2.77 2.91 0.40
CA ILE A 49 3.42 1.77 -0.24
C ILE A 49 4.62 2.30 -1.04
N ASP A 50 5.81 1.88 -0.65
CA ASP A 50 7.08 2.30 -1.26
C ASP A 50 7.49 1.30 -2.36
N ILE A 51 6.76 1.35 -3.47
CA ILE A 51 7.07 0.63 -4.69
C ILE A 51 7.44 1.68 -5.75
N PRO A 52 8.67 1.65 -6.30
CA PRO A 52 9.02 2.49 -7.44
C PRO A 52 8.07 2.22 -8.60
N GLU A 53 7.61 3.29 -9.27
CA GLU A 53 6.72 3.17 -10.44
C GLU A 53 5.44 2.39 -10.11
N ILE A 54 4.90 2.54 -8.90
CA ILE A 54 3.74 1.75 -8.44
C ILE A 54 2.54 1.83 -9.38
N LEU A 55 2.35 2.97 -10.06
CA LEU A 55 1.30 3.12 -11.05
C LEU A 55 1.51 2.15 -12.22
N ASP A 56 2.70 2.10 -12.81
CA ASP A 56 3.01 1.20 -13.92
C ASP A 56 2.93 -0.26 -13.46
N VAL A 57 3.58 -0.57 -12.34
CA VAL A 57 3.59 -1.93 -11.76
C VAL A 57 2.17 -2.47 -11.54
N VAL A 58 1.27 -1.64 -10.99
CA VAL A 58 -0.11 -2.06 -10.78
C VAL A 58 -0.88 -2.06 -12.10
N THR A 59 -0.70 -1.07 -12.97
CA THR A 59 -1.48 -0.96 -14.22
C THR A 59 -1.13 -1.98 -15.31
N GLU A 60 0.09 -2.53 -15.29
CA GLU A 60 0.48 -3.67 -16.13
C GLU A 60 -0.28 -4.95 -15.77
N ASN A 61 -0.62 -5.11 -14.49
CA ASN A 61 -1.24 -6.34 -13.97
C ASN A 61 -2.75 -6.18 -13.78
N VAL A 62 -3.22 -4.97 -13.50
CA VAL A 62 -4.61 -4.64 -13.21
C VAL A 62 -5.00 -3.44 -14.07
N PRO A 63 -6.12 -3.44 -14.79
CA PRO A 63 -6.58 -2.22 -15.45
C PRO A 63 -7.06 -1.21 -14.39
N PRO A 64 -6.71 0.09 -14.49
CA PRO A 64 -7.15 1.10 -13.54
C PRO A 64 -8.65 1.36 -13.65
N SER A 65 -9.25 1.89 -12.59
CA SER A 65 -10.62 2.37 -12.62
C SER A 65 -10.73 3.62 -13.50
N ALA A 66 -11.61 3.58 -14.51
CA ALA A 66 -11.82 4.71 -15.42
C ALA A 66 -12.76 5.76 -14.79
N GLY A 67 -12.50 7.05 -15.04
CA GLY A 67 -13.44 8.14 -14.76
C GLY A 67 -13.43 8.71 -13.33
N SER A 68 -12.41 8.41 -12.53
CA SER A 68 -12.26 8.97 -11.18
C SER A 68 -10.83 9.47 -10.93
N LYS A 69 -10.62 10.28 -9.88
CA LYS A 69 -9.28 10.70 -9.45
C LYS A 69 -8.46 9.55 -8.85
N TYR A 70 -9.12 8.47 -8.45
CA TYR A 70 -8.51 7.27 -7.90
C TYR A 70 -8.35 6.22 -9.00
N HIS A 71 -7.13 5.78 -9.23
CA HIS A 71 -6.83 4.65 -10.11
C HIS A 71 -7.25 3.32 -9.47
N TYR A 72 -7.12 3.21 -8.14
CA TYR A 72 -7.51 2.03 -7.34
C TYR A 72 -8.20 2.44 -6.05
N LEU A 73 -9.18 1.63 -5.66
CA LEU A 73 -9.92 1.76 -4.41
C LEU A 73 -10.47 0.37 -4.04
N ASP A 74 -9.56 -0.56 -3.81
CA ASP A 74 -9.86 -2.00 -3.74
C ASP A 74 -9.23 -2.61 -2.49
N PRO A 75 -9.83 -3.65 -1.88
CA PRO A 75 -9.19 -4.38 -0.79
C PRO A 75 -7.84 -4.95 -1.22
N ALA A 76 -6.85 -4.88 -0.34
CA ALA A 76 -5.54 -5.40 -0.61
C ALA A 76 -4.84 -5.93 0.64
N THR A 77 -3.91 -6.85 0.42
CA THR A 77 -2.97 -7.36 1.42
C THR A 77 -1.55 -7.11 0.93
N ILE A 78 -0.73 -6.46 1.74
CA ILE A 78 0.69 -6.22 1.45
C ILE A 78 1.56 -6.82 2.54
N THR A 79 2.67 -7.44 2.14
CA THR A 79 3.72 -7.92 3.02
C THR A 79 5.01 -7.19 2.68
N GLY A 80 5.62 -6.57 3.68
CA GLY A 80 6.88 -5.86 3.52
C GLY A 80 7.37 -5.28 4.83
N ARG A 81 8.43 -4.49 4.76
CA ARG A 81 9.09 -3.90 5.92
C ARG A 81 8.48 -2.56 6.30
N LEU A 82 8.03 -2.44 7.55
CA LEU A 82 7.49 -1.20 8.07
C LEU A 82 8.60 -0.21 8.42
N LEU A 83 8.56 0.99 7.84
CA LEU A 83 9.50 2.07 8.08
C LEU A 83 8.76 3.37 8.39
N LYS A 84 9.44 4.29 9.08
CA LYS A 84 8.95 5.65 9.28
C LYS A 84 9.20 6.46 8.00
N CYS A 85 8.25 7.31 7.63
CA CYS A 85 8.48 8.29 6.57
C CYS A 85 9.42 9.41 7.05
N GLU A 86 9.90 10.20 6.10
CA GLU A 86 10.73 11.37 6.40
C GLU A 86 9.91 12.47 7.09
N GLU A 87 10.61 13.36 7.79
CA GLU A 87 9.96 14.48 8.46
C GLU A 87 9.36 15.45 7.43
N GLY A 88 8.08 15.78 7.59
CA GLY A 88 7.33 16.61 6.64
C GLY A 88 6.57 15.84 5.56
N ASP A 89 6.68 14.50 5.50
CA ASP A 89 5.82 13.67 4.67
C ASP A 89 4.37 13.70 5.18
N ALA A 90 3.40 13.63 4.27
CA ALA A 90 1.97 13.58 4.61
C ALA A 90 1.57 12.26 5.29
N PHE A 91 2.39 11.22 5.13
CA PHE A 91 2.24 9.91 5.75
C PHE A 91 3.20 9.76 6.93
N GLY A 92 2.76 9.10 8.01
CA GLY A 92 3.64 8.79 9.14
C GLY A 92 4.58 7.60 8.88
N TYR A 93 4.11 6.64 8.09
CA TYR A 93 4.78 5.35 7.88
C TYR A 93 4.62 4.84 6.45
N ARG A 94 5.55 3.98 6.05
CA ARG A 94 5.54 3.29 4.76
C ARG A 94 5.88 1.81 4.89
N ILE A 95 5.36 1.01 3.98
CA ILE A 95 5.82 -0.36 3.73
C ILE A 95 6.81 -0.30 2.56
N SER A 96 8.05 -0.69 2.81
CA SER A 96 9.11 -0.87 1.80
C SER A 96 9.47 -2.35 1.69
N ASP A 97 10.44 -2.69 0.85
CA ASP A 97 10.90 -4.07 0.63
C ASP A 97 9.73 -5.05 0.46
N VAL A 98 8.77 -4.66 -0.41
CA VAL A 98 7.52 -5.40 -0.60
C VAL A 98 7.82 -6.76 -1.24
N ASP A 99 7.59 -7.82 -0.48
CA ASP A 99 7.70 -9.22 -0.94
C ASP A 99 6.44 -9.63 -1.70
N LYS A 100 5.28 -9.21 -1.19
CA LYS A 100 3.98 -9.63 -1.68
C LYS A 100 3.00 -8.48 -1.65
N PHE A 101 2.31 -8.24 -2.75
CA PHE A 101 1.21 -7.30 -2.79
C PHE A 101 0.05 -7.90 -3.59
N ILE A 102 -1.03 -8.20 -2.87
CA ILE A 102 -2.26 -8.77 -3.40
C ILE A 102 -3.32 -7.68 -3.44
N ILE A 103 -3.85 -7.40 -4.63
CA ILE A 103 -5.05 -6.57 -4.80
C ILE A 103 -6.21 -7.52 -5.12
N ASP A 104 -7.30 -7.43 -4.36
CA ASP A 104 -8.55 -8.15 -4.61
C ASP A 104 -9.50 -7.25 -5.40
N LYS A 105 -9.45 -7.39 -6.72
CA LYS A 105 -10.32 -6.64 -7.62
C LYS A 105 -11.40 -7.57 -8.17
N SER A 106 -12.65 -7.36 -7.75
CA SER A 106 -13.79 -8.15 -8.25
C SER A 106 -13.58 -9.67 -8.11
N GLY A 107 -12.87 -10.14 -7.07
CA GLY A 107 -12.57 -11.56 -6.85
C GLY A 107 -11.33 -12.08 -7.57
N HIS A 108 -10.57 -11.21 -8.23
CA HIS A 108 -9.28 -11.55 -8.85
C HIS A 108 -8.14 -11.14 -7.91
N VAL A 109 -7.38 -12.14 -7.47
CA VAL A 109 -6.15 -11.96 -6.71
C VAL A 109 -5.01 -11.72 -7.68
N ILE A 110 -4.39 -10.55 -7.59
CA ILE A 110 -3.25 -10.18 -8.44
C ILE A 110 -2.04 -9.99 -7.54
N THR A 111 -0.98 -10.77 -7.80
CA THR A 111 0.25 -10.73 -6.99
C THR A 111 1.31 -9.92 -7.71
N VAL A 112 1.67 -8.77 -7.15
CA VAL A 112 2.86 -8.03 -7.55
C VAL A 112 4.04 -8.60 -6.77
N ARG A 113 5.04 -9.14 -7.48
CA ARG A 113 6.33 -9.54 -6.92
C ARG A 113 7.40 -8.62 -7.46
N ARG A 114 8.31 -8.16 -6.62
CA ARG A 114 9.52 -7.51 -7.10
C ARG A 114 10.34 -8.57 -7.83
N ASN A 115 10.61 -8.36 -9.12
CA ASN A 115 11.71 -9.06 -9.78
C ASN A 115 12.99 -8.48 -9.15
N SER A 116 13.63 -9.25 -8.27
CA SER A 116 14.99 -8.97 -7.87
C SER A 116 15.85 -9.01 -9.13
N ALA A 117 16.23 -7.84 -9.68
CA ALA A 117 17.31 -7.80 -10.63
C ALA A 117 18.59 -8.32 -9.94
N PRO A 118 19.41 -9.14 -10.62
CA PRO A 118 20.52 -9.84 -10.00
C PRO A 118 21.56 -8.83 -9.49
N SER A 119 22.17 -9.21 -8.38
CA SER A 119 23.27 -8.53 -7.69
C SER A 119 24.44 -8.19 -8.60
#